data_AF-A0AAE9JQ10-F1
#
_entry.id   AF-A0AAE9JQ10-F1
#
_cell.length_a   1.000
_cell.length_b   1.000
_cell.length_c   1.000
_cell.angle_alpha   90.00
_cell.angle_beta   90.00
_cell.angle_gamma   90.00
#
_symmetry.space_group_name_H-M   'P 1'
#
loop_
_entity.id
_entity.type
_entity.pdbx_description
1 polymer ?
#
loop_
_entity_poly.entity_id
_entity_poly.type
_entity_poly.pdbx_seq_one_letter_code
_entity_poly.pdbx_strand_id
1 'polypeptide(L)'
;MKEDCQVGKFKKVRCSSAKFSSEFLFPSLLNGAQLTSSAISSIAKNRLEEVGVNATHHALRRGLANALQAEGLSLEEIMERGRWRSKKGLLRYLQDNPSVQGFKVEESAEDEKAEVLAEGVEAEELAEDVDRLKSYVQLVILLPVVTVLTN
;
A
#
# COMPACT_ATOMS: atom_id res chain seq x y z
N MET A 1 29.05 -4.23 3.09
CA MET A 1 27.85 -3.59 3.69
C MET A 1 27.83 -2.07 3.54
N LYS A 2 28.84 -1.40 2.96
CA LYS A 2 28.95 0.07 2.98
C LYS A 2 28.40 0.79 1.74
N GLU A 3 28.06 0.08 0.66
CA GLU A 3 27.88 0.71 -0.66
C GLU A 3 26.41 0.94 -1.04
N ASP A 4 25.46 0.21 -0.44
CA ASP A 4 24.06 0.23 -0.88
C ASP A 4 23.28 1.50 -0.45
N CYS A 5 23.80 2.28 0.51
CA CYS A 5 23.17 3.53 0.99
C CYS A 5 23.82 4.79 0.42
N GLN A 6 24.88 4.64 -0.38
CA GLN A 6 25.56 5.72 -1.06
C GLN A 6 24.93 5.90 -2.44
N VAL A 7 24.43 7.09 -2.72
CA VAL A 7 23.78 7.38 -4.01
C VAL A 7 24.90 7.55 -5.05
N GLY A 8 25.34 6.44 -5.65
CA GLY A 8 26.44 6.44 -6.62
C GLY A 8 26.20 7.43 -7.76
N LYS A 9 27.15 8.36 -7.98
CA LYS A 9 27.19 9.36 -9.07
C LYS A 9 25.96 10.27 -9.23
N PHE A 10 25.05 10.34 -8.26
CA PHE A 10 24.01 11.37 -8.28
C PHE A 10 24.51 12.60 -7.53
N LYS A 11 24.28 13.79 -8.14
CA LYS A 11 24.56 15.11 -7.53
C LYS A 11 24.13 15.09 -6.06
N LYS A 12 25.01 15.54 -5.15
CA LYS A 12 24.77 15.66 -3.70
C LYS A 12 23.29 15.92 -3.42
N VAL A 13 22.64 15.05 -2.63
CA VAL A 13 21.23 15.19 -2.29
C VAL A 13 21.10 16.47 -1.47
N ARG A 14 20.59 17.54 -2.10
CA ARG A 14 20.20 18.75 -1.38
C ARG A 14 18.94 18.40 -0.60
N CYS A 15 19.08 18.27 0.71
CA CYS A 15 17.92 18.21 1.58
C CYS A 15 17.12 19.50 1.40
N SER A 16 15.84 19.36 1.09
CA SER A 16 14.92 20.48 0.81
C SER A 16 14.82 21.50 1.97
N SER A 17 15.33 21.16 3.15
CA SER A 17 15.22 21.98 4.36
C SER A 17 16.53 22.28 5.11
N ALA A 18 17.72 21.80 4.71
CA ALA A 18 18.87 21.79 5.63
C ALA A 18 20.13 22.54 5.18
N LYS A 19 20.72 23.23 6.18
CA LYS A 19 22.01 23.97 6.24
C LYS A 19 23.27 23.22 5.75
N PHE A 20 23.16 21.95 5.36
CA PHE A 20 24.30 21.08 5.11
C PHE A 20 24.05 20.23 3.85
N SER A 21 25.10 19.97 3.07
CA SER A 21 25.06 19.03 1.94
C SER A 21 25.44 17.62 2.42
N SER A 22 24.66 16.61 2.06
CA SER A 22 24.97 15.20 2.40
C SER A 22 25.14 14.32 1.18
N GLU A 23 25.92 13.24 1.34
CA GLU A 23 26.06 12.14 0.37
C GLU A 23 25.04 11.02 0.59
N PHE A 24 24.34 11.01 1.73
CA PHE A 24 23.37 9.99 2.09
C PHE A 24 21.97 10.35 1.60
N LEU A 25 21.21 9.35 1.14
CA LEU A 25 19.81 9.54 0.73
C LEU A 25 18.92 9.97 1.91
N PHE A 26 19.17 9.39 3.08
CA PHE A 26 18.48 9.71 4.33
C PHE A 26 19.52 10.20 5.35
N PRO A 27 19.87 11.48 5.33
CA PRO A 27 20.81 12.04 6.28
C PRO A 27 20.13 12.43 7.59
N SER A 28 20.91 12.49 8.65
CA SER A 28 20.51 13.12 9.91
C SER A 28 20.22 14.60 9.69
N LEU A 29 19.04 15.05 10.15
CA LEU A 29 18.64 16.46 10.04
C LEU A 29 19.48 17.40 10.91
N LEU A 30 20.21 16.86 11.90
CA LEU A 30 21.02 17.65 12.83
C LEU A 30 22.36 18.08 12.21
N ASN A 31 22.99 17.20 11.42
CA ASN A 31 24.37 17.37 10.98
C ASN A 31 24.67 16.86 9.57
N GLY A 32 23.69 16.30 8.85
CA GLY A 32 23.88 15.75 7.50
C GLY A 32 24.60 14.39 7.47
N ALA A 33 24.92 13.78 8.61
CA ALA A 33 25.63 12.51 8.68
C ALA A 33 24.72 11.30 8.38
N GLN A 34 25.33 10.11 8.25
CA GLN A 34 24.61 8.85 8.11
C GLN A 34 23.73 8.58 9.33
N LEU A 35 22.51 8.10 9.11
CA LEU A 35 21.66 7.61 10.19
C LEU A 35 22.25 6.33 10.81
N THR A 36 22.26 6.27 12.14
CA THR A 36 22.66 5.07 12.87
C THR A 36 21.58 3.99 12.76
N SER A 37 21.97 2.72 12.89
CA SER A 37 21.04 1.59 12.92
C SER A 37 20.02 1.70 14.06
N SER A 38 20.44 2.25 15.21
CA SER A 38 19.56 2.52 16.34
C SER A 38 18.50 3.57 16.00
N ALA A 39 18.89 4.68 15.36
CA ALA A 39 17.96 5.72 14.95
C ALA A 39 16.90 5.17 13.96
N ILE A 40 17.34 4.39 12.97
CA ILE A 40 16.42 3.74 12.00
C ILE A 40 15.45 2.80 12.74
N SER A 41 15.97 2.00 13.67
CA SER A 41 15.15 1.06 14.45
C SER A 41 14.11 1.79 15.31
N SER A 42 14.49 2.88 15.96
CA SER A 42 13.58 3.71 16.77
C SER A 42 12.52 4.40 15.92
N ILE A 43 12.89 4.95 14.76
CA ILE A 43 11.94 5.58 13.84
C ILE A 43 10.86 4.56 13.43
N ALA A 44 11.28 3.38 12.98
CA ALA A 44 10.35 2.35 12.55
C ALA A 44 9.47 1.83 13.71
N LYS A 45 10.07 1.62 14.89
CA LYS A 45 9.33 1.19 16.08
C LYS A 45 8.27 2.21 16.48
N ASN A 46 8.63 3.49 16.59
CA ASN A 46 7.70 4.55 16.96
C ASN A 46 6.53 4.64 15.98
N ARG A 47 6.79 4.51 14.67
CA ARG A 47 5.73 4.49 13.65
C ARG A 47 4.81 3.27 13.77
N LEU A 48 5.35 2.11 14.11
CA LEU A 48 4.55 0.91 14.34
C LEU A 48 3.69 1.06 15.61
N GLU A 49 4.23 1.65 16.68
CA GLU A 49 3.50 1.92 17.91
C GLU A 49 2.37 2.94 17.70
N GLU A 50 2.59 3.97 16.88
CA GLU A 50 1.55 4.96 16.50
C GLU A 50 0.34 4.31 15.82
N VAL A 51 0.56 3.24 15.06
CA VAL A 51 -0.53 2.46 14.43
C VAL A 51 -1.01 1.30 15.31
N GLY A 52 -0.60 1.23 16.57
CA GLY A 52 -1.02 0.21 17.54
C GLY A 52 -0.34 -1.15 17.36
N VAL A 53 0.72 -1.24 16.56
CA VAL A 53 1.44 -2.50 16.29
C VAL A 53 2.71 -2.57 17.12
N ASN A 54 2.76 -3.52 18.06
CA ASN A 54 3.97 -3.80 18.81
C ASN A 54 4.90 -4.73 18.02
N ALA A 55 5.75 -4.17 17.16
CA ALA A 55 6.70 -4.93 16.36
C ALA A 55 8.00 -4.16 16.08
N THR A 56 9.02 -4.91 15.65
CA THR A 56 10.29 -4.33 15.17
C THR A 56 10.24 -4.11 13.65
N HIS A 57 11.16 -3.30 13.12
CA HIS A 57 11.26 -3.07 11.67
C HIS A 57 11.47 -4.35 10.84
N HIS A 58 11.98 -5.44 11.44
CA HIS A 58 12.05 -6.75 10.77
C HIS A 58 10.65 -7.32 10.41
N ALA A 59 9.60 -6.90 11.11
CA ALA A 59 8.22 -7.27 10.77
C ALA A 59 7.80 -6.73 9.40
N LEU A 60 8.26 -5.54 9.01
CA LEU A 60 8.00 -4.99 7.67
C LEU A 60 8.58 -5.89 6.58
N ARG A 61 9.82 -6.35 6.79
CA ARG A 61 10.49 -7.26 5.85
C ARG A 61 9.82 -8.64 5.80
N ARG A 62 9.27 -9.11 6.92
CA ARG A 62 8.43 -10.33 6.98
C ARG A 62 7.11 -10.13 6.23
N GLY A 63 6.40 -9.05 6.51
CA GLY A 63 5.12 -8.73 5.88
C GLY A 63 5.24 -8.66 4.37
N LEU A 64 6.26 -7.97 3.85
CA LEU A 64 6.51 -7.91 2.41
C LEU A 64 6.80 -9.28 1.80
N ALA A 65 7.62 -10.11 2.44
CA ALA A 65 7.90 -11.46 1.94
C ALA A 65 6.64 -12.32 1.88
N ASN A 66 5.75 -12.21 2.88
CA ASN A 66 4.47 -12.93 2.89
C ASN A 66 3.48 -12.38 1.85
N ALA A 67 3.42 -11.05 1.66
CA ALA A 67 2.59 -10.43 0.64
C ALA A 67 2.98 -10.89 -0.78
N LEU A 68 4.28 -10.88 -1.08
CA LEU A 68 4.79 -11.37 -2.37
C LEU A 68 4.48 -12.87 -2.59
N GLN A 69 4.51 -13.68 -1.51
CA GLN A 69 4.11 -15.08 -1.61
C GLN A 69 2.60 -15.22 -1.86
N ALA A 70 1.77 -14.41 -1.21
CA ALA A 70 0.32 -14.38 -1.40
C ALA A 70 -0.05 -13.93 -2.83
N GLU A 71 0.73 -13.03 -3.43
CA GLU A 71 0.64 -12.64 -4.84
C GLU A 71 1.06 -13.77 -5.82
N GLY A 72 1.57 -14.91 -5.32
CA GLY A 72 1.92 -16.08 -6.12
C GLY A 72 3.35 -16.08 -6.67
N LEU A 73 4.24 -15.18 -6.21
CA LEU A 73 5.62 -15.16 -6.66
C LEU A 73 6.39 -16.40 -6.19
N SER A 74 7.33 -16.85 -7.02
CA SER A 74 8.20 -17.95 -6.68
C SER A 74 9.18 -17.57 -5.55
N LEU A 75 9.66 -18.56 -4.81
CA LEU A 75 10.63 -18.33 -3.74
C LEU A 75 11.92 -17.68 -4.24
N GLU A 76 12.35 -17.95 -5.47
CA GLU A 76 13.57 -17.39 -6.06
C GLU A 76 13.42 -15.89 -6.33
N GLU A 77 12.27 -15.48 -6.87
CA GLU A 77 11.95 -14.07 -7.10
C GLU A 77 11.84 -13.28 -5.79
N ILE A 78 11.24 -13.88 -4.76
CA ILE A 78 11.16 -13.27 -3.43
C ILE A 78 12.56 -13.15 -2.81
N MET A 79 13.41 -14.17 -3.02
CA MET A 79 14.80 -14.14 -2.56
C MET A 79 15.58 -13.01 -3.23
N GLU A 80 15.44 -12.85 -4.54
CA GLU A 80 16.11 -11.82 -5.32
C GLU A 80 15.66 -10.42 -4.88
N ARG A 81 14.34 -10.16 -4.87
CA ARG A 81 13.77 -8.87 -4.43
C ARG A 81 14.17 -8.50 -3.00
N GLY A 82 14.12 -9.47 -2.08
CA GLY A 82 14.46 -9.28 -0.67
C GLY A 82 15.96 -9.37 -0.36
N ARG A 83 16.81 -9.62 -1.36
CA ARG A 83 18.26 -9.89 -1.24
C ARG A 83 18.58 -10.90 -0.14
N TRP A 84 17.85 -12.01 -0.15
CA TRP A 84 18.02 -13.10 0.79
C TRP A 84 19.24 -13.94 0.43
N ARG A 85 20.12 -14.16 1.41
CA ARG A 85 21.33 -14.99 1.21
C ARG A 85 21.04 -16.49 1.17
N SER A 86 19.88 -16.93 1.67
CA SER A 86 19.53 -18.34 1.73
C SER A 86 18.03 -18.58 1.74
N LYS A 87 17.61 -19.65 1.07
CA LYS A 87 16.22 -20.13 1.06
C LYS A 87 15.73 -20.45 2.47
N LYS A 88 16.58 -21.07 3.30
CA LYS A 88 16.29 -21.34 4.72
C LYS A 88 16.01 -20.06 5.52
N GLY A 89 16.71 -18.96 5.21
CA GLY A 89 16.47 -17.66 5.83
C GLY A 89 15.11 -17.09 5.47
N LEU A 90 14.73 -17.16 4.20
CA LEU A 90 13.42 -16.72 3.71
C LEU A 90 12.28 -17.57 4.28
N LEU A 91 12.41 -18.90 4.31
CA LEU A 91 11.35 -19.79 4.78
C LEU A 91 10.91 -19.50 6.23
N ARG A 92 11.83 -19.05 7.10
CA ARG A 92 11.49 -18.62 8.47
C ARG A 92 10.54 -17.42 8.51
N TYR A 93 10.54 -16.59 7.48
CA TYR A 93 9.69 -15.41 7.40
C TYR A 93 8.30 -15.77 6.85
N LEU A 94 8.19 -16.83 6.05
CA LEU A 94 6.95 -17.29 5.43
C LEU A 94 6.12 -18.25 6.32
N GLN A 95 6.71 -18.75 7.41
CA GLN A 95 6.02 -19.62 8.37
C GLN A 95 4.91 -18.90 9.16
N ASP A 96 4.96 -17.57 9.23
CA ASP A 96 4.00 -16.74 9.97
C ASP A 96 2.74 -16.36 9.14
N ASN A 97 2.49 -17.01 8.00
CA ASN A 97 1.30 -16.74 7.19
C ASN A 97 0.03 -17.33 7.85
N PRO A 98 -1.05 -16.56 8.06
CA PRO A 98 -2.31 -17.06 8.64
C PRO A 98 -2.85 -18.32 7.95
N SER A 99 -2.71 -18.39 6.61
CA SER A 99 -3.12 -19.55 5.82
C SER A 99 -2.36 -20.84 6.19
N VAL A 100 -1.10 -20.71 6.62
CA VAL A 100 -0.24 -21.82 7.05
C VAL A 100 -0.49 -22.18 8.53
N GLN A 101 -1.00 -21.23 9.32
CA GLN A 101 -1.42 -21.42 10.71
C GLN A 101 -2.84 -22.00 10.85
N GLY A 102 -3.50 -22.33 9.75
CA GLY A 102 -4.84 -22.93 9.74
C GLY A 102 -5.98 -21.91 9.76
N PHE A 103 -5.68 -20.60 9.69
CA PHE A 103 -6.71 -19.59 9.41
C PHE A 103 -7.04 -19.64 7.93
N LYS A 104 -8.12 -20.36 7.60
CA LYS A 104 -8.76 -20.21 6.31
C LYS A 104 -9.41 -18.83 6.30
N VAL A 105 -9.00 -17.98 5.36
CA VAL A 105 -9.85 -16.86 4.96
C VAL A 105 -11.06 -17.55 4.32
N GLU A 106 -12.14 -17.69 5.08
CA GLU A 106 -13.42 -17.93 4.43
C GLU A 106 -13.67 -16.67 3.62
N GLU A 107 -13.45 -16.74 2.30
CA GLU A 107 -14.15 -15.86 1.39
C GLU A 107 -15.61 -15.98 1.76
N SER A 108 -16.15 -14.95 2.41
CA SER A 108 -17.58 -14.76 2.50
C SER A 108 -18.09 -14.76 1.08
N ALA A 109 -18.64 -15.90 0.66
CA ALA A 109 -19.28 -16.10 -0.62
C ALA A 109 -20.53 -15.20 -0.67
N GLU A 110 -20.33 -13.92 -0.99
CA GLU A 110 -21.40 -13.02 -1.40
C GLU A 110 -21.28 -12.59 -2.87
N ASP A 111 -20.24 -13.02 -3.59
CA ASP A 111 -20.01 -12.66 -5.00
C ASP A 111 -20.19 -13.81 -6.01
N GLU A 112 -20.90 -14.90 -5.65
CA GLU A 112 -21.31 -15.94 -6.61
C GLU A 112 -22.81 -16.26 -6.49
N LYS A 113 -23.66 -15.29 -6.80
CA LYS A 113 -25.07 -15.55 -7.15
C LYS A 113 -25.55 -14.64 -8.27
N ALA A 114 -24.85 -14.67 -9.41
CA ALA A 114 -25.31 -14.02 -10.63
C ALA A 114 -25.03 -14.85 -11.91
N GLU A 115 -24.96 -16.17 -11.80
CA GLU A 115 -25.10 -17.14 -12.89
C GLU A 115 -25.61 -18.40 -12.16
N VAL A 116 -26.83 -18.93 -12.28
CA VAL A 116 -27.68 -19.16 -13.44
C VAL A 116 -29.09 -19.39 -12.89
N LEU A 117 -30.05 -18.47 -13.09
CA LEU A 117 -31.48 -18.79 -13.14
C LEU A 117 -32.21 -17.73 -13.96
N ALA A 118 -33.00 -18.20 -14.93
CA ALA A 118 -33.97 -17.48 -15.76
C ALA A 118 -33.47 -16.96 -17.11
N GLU A 119 -33.29 -17.92 -18.04
CA GLU A 119 -33.77 -17.75 -19.40
C GLU A 119 -35.30 -17.47 -19.33
N GLY A 120 -35.70 -16.25 -19.73
CA GLY A 120 -37.06 -15.91 -20.17
C GLY A 120 -38.14 -15.65 -19.11
N VAL A 121 -38.26 -14.40 -18.65
CA VAL A 121 -39.58 -13.74 -18.46
C VAL A 121 -39.42 -12.24 -18.79
N GLU A 122 -39.99 -11.87 -19.94
CA GLU A 122 -40.56 -10.59 -20.35
C GLU A 122 -39.93 -9.27 -19.85
N ALA A 123 -39.39 -8.54 -20.83
CA ALA A 123 -39.24 -7.10 -20.80
C ALA A 123 -40.61 -6.43 -20.61
N GLU A 124 -40.70 -5.47 -19.67
CA GLU A 124 -41.51 -4.22 -19.72
C GLU A 124 -41.78 -3.69 -18.30
N GLU A 125 -40.75 -3.28 -17.54
CA GLU A 125 -40.97 -2.40 -16.37
C GLU A 125 -39.68 -1.72 -15.86
N LEU A 126 -38.86 -1.12 -16.73
CA LEU A 126 -37.68 -0.33 -16.29
C LEU A 126 -37.42 0.93 -17.15
N ALA A 127 -38.35 1.29 -18.04
CA ALA A 127 -38.22 2.45 -18.92
C ALA A 127 -38.73 3.76 -18.31
N GLU A 128 -39.58 3.73 -17.28
CA GLU A 128 -40.19 4.94 -16.71
C GLU A 128 -39.29 5.68 -15.69
N ASP A 129 -38.34 4.99 -15.05
CA ASP A 129 -37.45 5.59 -14.05
C ASP A 129 -36.21 6.29 -14.64
N VAL A 130 -35.81 5.93 -15.87
CA VAL A 130 -34.64 6.53 -16.53
C VAL A 130 -34.95 7.95 -17.04
N ASP A 131 -36.17 8.23 -17.50
CA ASP A 131 -36.56 9.57 -17.95
C ASP A 131 -36.81 10.54 -16.78
N ARG A 132 -37.20 10.04 -15.61
CA ARG A 132 -37.33 10.85 -14.39
C ARG A 132 -35.97 11.33 -13.89
N LEU A 133 -34.93 10.49 -13.97
CA LEU A 133 -33.56 10.85 -13.61
C LEU A 133 -32.92 11.86 -14.59
N LYS A 134 -33.24 11.80 -15.89
CA LYS A 134 -32.73 12.80 -16.86
C LYS A 134 -33.24 14.21 -16.56
N SER A 135 -34.48 14.36 -16.09
CA SER A 135 -35.01 15.68 -15.70
C SER A 135 -34.30 16.26 -14.46
N TYR A 136 -33.92 15.39 -13.51
CA TYR A 136 -33.27 15.79 -12.27
C TYR A 136 -31.81 16.20 -12.50
N VAL A 137 -31.10 15.50 -13.38
CA VAL A 137 -29.71 15.82 -13.75
C VAL A 137 -29.63 17.12 -14.57
N GLN A 138 -30.63 17.42 -15.41
CA GLN A 138 -30.70 18.70 -16.13
C GLN A 138 -30.93 19.91 -15.20
N LEU A 139 -31.64 19.74 -14.08
CA LEU A 139 -31.99 20.81 -13.14
C LEU A 139 -30.87 21.14 -12.14
N VAL A 140 -30.00 20.17 -11.83
CA VAL A 140 -28.88 20.34 -10.88
C VAL A 140 -27.64 20.95 -11.54
N ILE A 141 -27.48 20.81 -12.87
CA ILE A 141 -26.31 21.35 -13.60
C ILE A 141 -26.46 22.87 -13.90
N LEU A 142 -27.64 23.48 -13.70
CA LEU A 142 -27.88 24.91 -13.95
C LEU A 142 -27.91 25.81 -12.71
N LEU A 143 -27.60 25.29 -11.51
CA LEU A 143 -27.65 26.04 -10.25
C LEU A 143 -26.29 26.18 -9.54
N PRO A 144 -25.26 26.71 -10.23
CA PRO A 144 -24.41 27.67 -9.53
C PRO A 144 -23.95 28.81 -10.44
N VAL A 145 -24.88 29.62 -10.98
CA VAL A 145 -24.50 30.88 -11.68
C VAL A 145 -25.33 32.10 -11.23
N VAL A 146 -26.31 31.97 -10.31
CA VAL A 146 -27.18 33.11 -9.93
C VAL A 146 -27.28 33.33 -8.42
N THR A 147 -26.14 33.36 -7.72
CA THR A 147 -26.06 33.92 -6.35
C THR A 147 -24.87 34.86 -6.15
N VAL A 148 -24.43 35.52 -7.22
CA VAL A 148 -23.57 36.71 -7.16
C VAL A 148 -24.21 37.77 -8.05
N LEU A 149 -25.19 38.50 -7.50
CA LEU A 149 -25.65 39.85 -7.90
C LEU A 149 -26.96 40.18 -7.15
N THR A 150 -26.87 40.28 -5.82
CA THR A 150 -27.81 41.10 -5.02
C THR A 150 -27.02 41.75 -3.88
N ASN A 151 -26.36 42.85 -4.22
CA ASN A 151 -26.37 44.09 -3.42
C ASN A 151 -26.05 45.25 -4.36
#